data_AF-A0A8C1J8Z2-F1
#
_entry.id   AF-A0A8C1J8Z2-F1
#
_cell.length_a   1.000
_cell.length_b   1.000
_cell.length_c   1.000
_cell.angle_alpha   90.00
_cell.angle_beta   90.00
_cell.angle_gamma   90.00
#
_symmetry.space_group_name_H-M   'P 1'
#
loop_
_entity.id
_entity.type
_entity.pdbx_description
1 polymer ?
#
loop_
_entity_poly.entity_id
_entity_poly.type
_entity_poly.pdbx_seq_one_letter_code
_entity_poly.pdbx_strand_id
1 'polypeptide(L)'
;MWMNCQDIDECGQTGACPELSHCFNTEGSFHCDCWEGYQHNRTHCVDINECSVGTFTCPDNSTCHNTEGGYNCSCNNGFLYSNNSLCLDVDECATGKAQCPNASNCQNTAGWYFCECWDGYTGNQTVCEDVDECLNNSTCSDHSVCVNTEGSFLCLCDHGFSSNGTSSTQCEDIDECSNPEFATLCTNGTCINTIGSFYCACDMGFWSNGTRCLDIDECSGSKNESICQPHSTCINFPGSYKCNCNLGYTGNGTYCKDIDECSQSSLRCHKSSQCINTPGSYVCVCAPGLIALGSLCVDLDECQSNRGGCHPAATCYNSVGSFQCQCGNGWDASTRNGFQSYLKLNQLKLTSNLFSRQRLPTCYVMYRST
;
A
#
# COMPACT_ATOMS: atom_id res chain seq x y z
N MET A 1 5.24 8.45 141.12
CA MET A 1 6.19 7.90 140.14
C MET A 1 5.51 8.03 138.79
N TRP A 2 5.80 9.10 138.04
CA TRP A 2 5.20 9.33 136.72
C TRP A 2 5.95 8.42 135.75
N MET A 3 5.29 7.37 135.26
CA MET A 3 5.83 6.57 134.16
C MET A 3 5.75 7.44 132.91
N ASN A 4 6.90 7.92 132.46
CA ASN A 4 7.02 8.47 131.11
C ASN A 4 6.96 7.27 130.16
N CYS A 5 5.84 7.10 129.47
CA CYS A 5 5.79 6.23 128.32
C CYS A 5 6.56 6.93 127.20
N GLN A 6 7.64 6.29 126.75
CA GLN A 6 8.39 6.72 125.58
C GLN A 6 8.00 5.78 124.44
N ASP A 7 7.66 6.38 123.30
CA ASP A 7 7.38 5.67 122.07
C ASP A 7 8.56 4.76 121.69
N ILE A 8 8.25 3.52 121.31
CA ILE A 8 9.26 2.56 120.86
C ILE A 8 9.32 2.71 119.34
N ASP A 9 10.49 3.03 118.80
CA ASP A 9 10.67 3.02 117.36
C ASP A 9 10.64 1.57 116.84
N GLU A 10 9.46 1.12 116.40
CA GLU A 10 9.30 -0.23 115.88
C GLU A 10 10.02 -0.42 114.55
N CYS A 11 10.27 0.64 113.78
CA CYS A 11 11.04 0.58 112.53
C CYS A 11 12.53 0.25 112.75
N GLY A 12 13.04 0.42 113.97
CA GLY A 12 14.37 -0.01 114.38
C GLY A 12 14.51 -1.52 114.62
N GLN A 13 13.41 -2.28 114.58
CA GLN A 13 13.39 -3.73 114.81
C GLN A 13 13.48 -4.52 113.48
N THR A 14 14.20 -5.65 113.49
CA THR A 14 14.37 -6.48 112.29
C THR A 14 13.04 -7.13 111.88
N GLY A 15 12.59 -6.87 110.65
CA GLY A 15 11.35 -7.44 110.12
C GLY A 15 10.08 -6.69 110.53
N ALA A 16 10.19 -5.42 110.95
CA ALA A 16 9.04 -4.58 111.27
C ALA A 16 8.07 -4.42 110.10
N CYS A 17 8.58 -4.24 108.87
CA CYS A 17 7.77 -4.14 107.65
C CYS A 17 8.16 -5.18 106.59
N PRO A 18 7.25 -5.52 105.66
CA PRO A 18 7.55 -6.40 104.53
C PRO A 18 8.67 -5.84 103.63
N GLU A 19 9.37 -6.70 102.88
CA GLU A 19 10.33 -6.26 101.86
C GLU A 19 9.65 -5.33 100.83
N LEU A 20 10.41 -4.37 100.27
CA LEU A 20 9.94 -3.37 99.30
C LEU A 20 8.90 -2.37 99.87
N SER A 21 9.07 -1.98 101.14
CA SER A 21 8.21 -0.99 101.83
C SER A 21 9.02 0.02 102.65
N HIS A 22 8.42 1.18 102.91
CA HIS A 22 8.88 2.16 103.88
C HIS A 22 8.16 1.95 105.21
N CYS A 23 8.92 1.97 106.31
CA CYS A 23 8.38 1.93 107.66
C CYS A 23 8.24 3.36 108.20
N PHE A 24 7.07 3.69 108.72
CA PHE A 24 6.77 4.97 109.35
C PHE A 24 6.35 4.74 110.80
N ASN A 25 7.22 5.18 111.72
CA ASN A 25 6.95 5.12 113.15
C ASN A 25 5.96 6.22 113.56
N THR A 26 4.94 5.88 114.33
CA THR A 26 3.90 6.79 114.81
C THR A 26 3.78 6.68 116.32
N GLU A 27 3.21 7.68 116.99
CA GLU A 27 3.12 7.64 118.46
C GLU A 27 2.18 6.50 118.91
N GLY A 28 2.77 5.43 119.47
CA GLY A 28 2.08 4.23 119.95
C GLY A 28 1.82 3.13 118.91
N SER A 29 2.35 3.25 117.69
CA SER A 29 2.23 2.24 116.61
C SER A 29 3.22 2.53 115.47
N PHE A 30 3.34 1.63 114.52
CA PHE A 30 3.98 1.92 113.23
C PHE A 30 3.03 1.55 112.08
N HIS A 31 3.32 2.04 110.87
CA HIS A 31 2.69 1.55 109.64
C HIS A 31 3.73 1.39 108.53
N CYS A 32 3.38 0.57 107.55
CA CYS A 32 4.24 0.24 106.42
C CYS A 32 3.51 0.60 105.13
N ASP A 33 4.16 1.38 104.27
CA ASP A 33 3.66 1.64 102.92
C ASP A 33 4.60 1.03 101.90
N CYS A 34 4.07 0.34 100.90
CA CYS A 34 4.91 -0.20 99.82
C CYS A 34 5.65 0.94 99.08
N TRP A 35 6.83 0.63 98.52
CA TRP A 35 7.54 1.58 97.65
C TRP A 35 6.66 1.99 96.47
N GLU A 36 6.94 3.16 95.87
CA GLU A 36 6.26 3.55 94.63
C GLU A 36 6.40 2.45 93.57
N GLY A 37 5.30 2.11 92.88
CA GLY A 37 5.23 0.99 91.94
C GLY A 37 4.86 -0.36 92.56
N TYR A 38 4.64 -0.45 93.87
CA TYR A 38 4.28 -1.70 94.57
C TYR A 38 2.92 -1.60 95.27
N GLN A 39 2.17 -2.71 95.28
CA GLN A 39 0.88 -2.83 95.97
C GLN A 39 0.89 -3.95 97.01
N HIS A 40 0.01 -3.82 97.99
CA HIS A 40 -0.07 -4.78 99.09
C HIS A 40 -0.82 -6.05 98.69
N ASN A 41 -0.16 -7.21 98.75
CA ASN A 41 -0.79 -8.52 98.58
C ASN A 41 -0.78 -9.31 99.89
N ARG A 42 -1.72 -8.94 100.77
CA ARG A 42 -1.98 -9.51 102.12
C ARG A 42 -0.84 -9.42 103.13
N THR A 43 0.36 -9.89 102.81
CA THR A 43 1.52 -9.93 103.73
C THR A 43 2.83 -9.41 103.12
N HIS A 44 2.87 -9.12 101.81
CA HIS A 44 4.05 -8.61 101.12
C HIS A 44 3.67 -7.54 100.10
N CYS A 45 4.63 -6.66 99.79
CA CYS A 45 4.53 -5.75 98.67
C CYS A 45 4.90 -6.49 97.39
N VAL A 46 4.02 -6.43 96.39
CA VAL A 46 4.25 -7.00 95.06
C VAL A 46 4.22 -5.89 94.04
N ASP A 47 5.07 -6.03 93.03
CA ASP A 47 5.13 -5.14 91.89
C ASP A 47 3.73 -4.94 91.27
N ILE A 48 3.37 -3.69 90.98
CA ILE A 48 2.13 -3.36 90.28
C ILE A 48 2.38 -3.63 88.81
N ASN A 49 1.61 -4.53 88.22
CA ASN A 49 1.66 -4.68 86.76
C ASN A 49 0.89 -3.54 86.09
N GLU A 50 1.57 -2.44 85.75
CA GLU A 50 0.90 -1.25 85.18
C GLU A 50 0.20 -1.56 83.86
N CYS A 51 0.73 -2.51 83.08
CA CYS A 51 0.15 -2.95 81.81
C CYS A 51 -1.17 -3.72 81.98
N SER A 52 -1.44 -4.28 83.18
CA SER A 52 -2.67 -5.03 83.47
C SER A 52 -3.69 -4.20 84.24
N VAL A 53 -3.21 -3.26 85.05
CA VAL A 53 -4.05 -2.42 85.93
C VAL A 53 -4.65 -1.23 85.16
N GLY A 54 -3.99 -0.74 84.10
CA GLY A 54 -4.53 0.28 83.20
C GLY A 54 -4.60 1.69 83.81
N THR A 55 -3.94 1.93 84.94
CA THR A 55 -3.82 3.24 85.59
C THR A 55 -2.84 4.18 84.88
N PHE A 56 -2.02 3.63 83.98
CA PHE A 56 -1.07 4.36 83.15
C PHE A 56 -1.31 4.02 81.67
N THR A 57 -1.27 5.02 80.81
CA THR A 57 -1.46 4.86 79.37
C THR A 57 -0.13 5.07 78.65
N CYS A 58 0.39 4.00 78.04
CA CYS A 58 1.46 4.12 77.07
C CYS A 58 0.99 4.91 75.83
N PRO A 59 1.89 5.55 75.07
CA PRO A 59 1.53 6.27 73.85
C PRO A 59 0.84 5.36 72.83
N ASP A 60 0.00 5.93 71.97
CA ASP A 60 -0.57 5.18 70.85
C ASP A 60 0.55 4.56 69.98
N ASN A 61 0.31 3.37 69.44
CA ASN A 61 1.30 2.58 68.67
C ASN A 61 2.55 2.18 69.47
N SER A 62 2.39 1.88 70.77
CA SER A 62 3.46 1.33 71.61
C SER A 62 2.99 0.10 72.39
N THR A 63 3.95 -0.71 72.84
CA THR A 63 3.75 -1.88 73.68
C THR A 63 4.26 -1.58 75.10
N CYS A 64 3.41 -1.87 76.09
CA CYS A 64 3.76 -1.74 77.51
C CYS A 64 4.57 -2.96 77.98
N HIS A 65 5.66 -2.70 78.69
CA HIS A 65 6.50 -3.70 79.34
C HIS A 65 6.59 -3.40 80.84
N ASN A 66 6.07 -4.33 81.64
CA ASN A 66 6.18 -4.27 83.09
C ASN A 66 7.62 -4.51 83.53
N THR A 67 8.12 -3.70 84.46
CA THR A 67 9.46 -3.82 85.04
C THR A 67 9.34 -3.80 86.56
N GLU A 68 10.35 -4.30 87.27
CA GLU A 68 10.30 -4.30 88.73
C GLU A 68 10.33 -2.85 89.27
N GLY A 69 9.24 -2.43 89.91
CA GLY A 69 9.04 -1.08 90.45
C GLY A 69 8.59 -0.02 89.44
N GLY A 70 8.14 -0.42 88.25
CA GLY A 70 7.64 0.53 87.24
C GLY A 70 7.39 -0.10 85.87
N TYR A 71 7.33 0.72 84.81
CA TYR A 71 7.09 0.21 83.45
C TYR A 71 7.90 0.97 82.39
N ASN A 72 8.03 0.35 81.22
CA ASN A 72 8.54 1.01 80.01
C ASN A 72 7.53 0.84 78.86
N CYS A 73 7.48 1.82 77.97
CA CYS A 73 6.73 1.70 76.71
C CYS A 73 7.73 1.69 75.55
N SER A 74 7.64 0.69 74.68
CA SER A 74 8.43 0.62 73.45
C SER A 74 7.54 0.89 72.24
N CYS A 75 7.98 1.73 71.31
CA CYS A 75 7.22 1.96 70.07
C CYS A 75 7.13 0.67 69.27
N ASN A 76 5.96 0.41 68.68
CA ASN A 76 5.75 -0.73 67.80
C ASN A 76 6.64 -0.58 66.56
N ASN A 77 6.89 -1.70 65.87
CA ASN A 77 7.70 -1.68 64.66
C ASN A 77 7.09 -0.73 63.60
N GLY A 78 7.92 0.01 62.88
CA GLY A 78 7.47 1.08 61.97
C GLY A 78 7.20 2.42 62.65
N PHE A 79 7.40 2.55 63.97
CA PHE A 79 7.29 3.82 64.70
C PHE A 79 8.59 4.20 65.39
N LEU A 80 8.88 5.49 65.46
CA LEU A 80 10.02 6.05 66.16
C LEU A 80 9.59 6.92 67.34
N TYR A 81 10.35 6.80 68.43
CA TYR A 81 10.13 7.58 69.64
C TYR A 81 10.48 9.05 69.39
N SER A 82 9.51 9.93 69.64
CA SER A 82 9.68 11.38 69.55
C SER A 82 9.87 12.00 70.94
N ASN A 83 10.55 13.15 71.00
CA ASN A 83 10.86 13.88 72.24
C ASN A 83 9.63 14.21 73.11
N ASN A 84 8.42 14.16 72.53
CA ASN A 84 7.15 14.42 73.22
C ASN A 84 6.47 13.15 73.79
N SER A 85 7.20 12.04 73.96
CA SER A 85 6.62 10.75 74.41
C SER A 85 5.52 10.23 73.48
N LEU A 86 5.71 10.39 72.17
CA LEU A 86 4.81 9.91 71.13
C LEU A 86 5.56 8.98 70.19
N CYS A 87 4.90 7.92 69.74
CA CYS A 87 5.40 7.04 68.69
C CYS A 87 4.91 7.56 67.34
N LEU A 88 5.81 8.21 66.61
CA LEU A 88 5.52 8.76 65.29
C LEU A 88 5.81 7.73 64.22
N ASP A 89 4.93 7.67 63.24
CA ASP A 89 5.08 6.80 62.09
C ASP A 89 6.38 7.10 61.33
N VAL A 90 7.08 6.05 60.92
CA VAL A 90 8.25 6.17 60.06
C VAL A 90 7.79 6.15 58.63
N ASP A 91 7.97 7.26 57.92
CA ASP A 91 7.73 7.26 56.48
C ASP A 91 8.87 6.50 55.77
N GLU A 92 8.68 5.20 55.52
CA GLU A 92 9.68 4.37 54.85
C GLU A 92 9.93 4.81 53.40
N CYS A 93 8.94 5.43 52.75
CA CYS A 93 9.04 5.94 51.40
C CYS A 93 9.93 7.20 51.35
N ALA A 94 9.72 8.16 52.26
CA ALA A 94 10.52 9.38 52.33
C ALA A 94 11.94 9.14 52.84
N THR A 95 12.12 8.13 53.69
CA THR A 95 13.44 7.78 54.25
C THR A 95 14.26 6.87 53.35
N GLY A 96 13.69 6.38 52.23
CA GLY A 96 14.35 5.48 51.28
C GLY A 96 14.62 4.08 51.86
N LYS A 97 13.92 3.71 52.93
CA LYS A 97 13.99 2.37 53.55
C LYS A 97 13.05 1.37 52.89
N ALA A 98 12.02 1.86 52.21
CA ALA A 98 11.11 1.02 51.45
C ALA A 98 11.82 0.30 50.31
N GLN A 99 11.68 -1.02 50.25
CA GLN A 99 12.23 -1.85 49.18
C GLN A 99 11.13 -2.23 48.19
N CYS A 100 10.81 -1.30 47.29
CA CYS A 100 9.80 -1.54 46.27
C CYS A 100 10.40 -2.10 44.97
N PRO A 101 9.67 -2.97 44.24
CA PRO A 101 10.09 -3.50 42.95
C PRO A 101 10.15 -2.40 41.88
N ASN A 102 10.84 -2.68 40.78
CA ASN A 102 10.79 -1.82 39.60
C ASN A 102 9.34 -1.71 39.08
N ALA A 103 9.01 -0.60 38.43
CA ALA A 103 7.66 -0.27 37.96
C ALA A 103 6.60 -0.22 39.08
N SER A 104 6.95 0.34 40.25
CA SER A 104 6.01 0.54 41.35
C SER A 104 6.23 1.87 42.08
N ASN A 105 5.20 2.32 42.80
CA ASN A 105 5.21 3.47 43.69
C ASN A 105 5.10 3.00 45.14
N CYS A 106 5.85 3.65 46.03
CA CYS A 106 5.76 3.40 47.46
C CYS A 106 4.61 4.20 48.08
N GLN A 107 3.80 3.55 48.91
CA GLN A 107 2.71 4.16 49.67
C GLN A 107 2.95 3.90 51.16
N ASN A 108 3.11 4.99 51.92
CA ASN A 108 3.33 4.92 53.36
C ASN A 108 2.00 4.74 54.12
N THR A 109 2.02 3.91 55.16
CA THR A 109 0.87 3.65 56.05
C THR A 109 1.34 3.64 57.50
N ALA A 110 0.43 3.83 58.46
CA ALA A 110 0.82 3.83 59.86
C ALA A 110 1.46 2.50 60.29
N GLY A 111 2.77 2.51 60.57
CA GLY A 111 3.58 1.37 60.99
C GLY A 111 4.06 0.46 59.86
N TRP A 112 3.84 0.83 58.59
CA TRP A 112 4.15 -0.03 57.44
C TRP A 112 4.18 0.75 56.12
N TYR A 113 4.64 0.11 55.05
CA TYR A 113 4.53 0.65 53.69
C TYR A 113 4.13 -0.45 52.71
N PHE A 114 3.44 -0.11 51.63
CA PHE A 114 3.20 -1.06 50.55
C PHE A 114 3.63 -0.46 49.21
N CYS A 115 3.96 -1.34 48.27
CA CYS A 115 4.34 -0.95 46.92
C CYS A 115 3.19 -1.27 45.99
N GLU A 116 2.79 -0.28 45.20
CA GLU A 116 1.72 -0.37 44.22
C GLU A 116 2.33 -0.33 42.82
N CYS A 117 2.09 -1.36 42.01
CA CYS A 117 2.59 -1.39 40.64
C CYS A 117 2.02 -0.21 39.83
N TRP A 118 2.79 0.29 38.87
CA TRP A 118 2.31 1.32 37.94
C TRP A 118 1.11 0.82 37.12
N ASP A 119 0.33 1.75 36.57
CA ASP A 119 -0.73 1.40 35.62
C ASP A 119 -0.16 0.56 34.47
N GLY A 120 -0.85 -0.51 34.09
CA GLY A 120 -0.36 -1.48 33.08
C GLY A 120 0.54 -2.58 33.65
N TYR A 121 0.84 -2.57 34.95
CA TYR A 121 1.61 -3.62 35.61
C TYR A 121 0.77 -4.35 36.66
N THR A 122 1.06 -5.63 36.87
CA THR A 122 0.44 -6.45 37.91
C THR A 122 1.50 -7.17 38.73
N GLY A 123 1.16 -7.56 39.96
CA GLY A 123 2.11 -8.24 40.82
C GLY A 123 1.85 -8.04 42.30
N ASN A 124 2.93 -8.03 43.08
CA ASN A 124 2.92 -7.95 44.54
C ASN A 124 4.00 -6.99 45.06
N GLN A 125 4.18 -6.94 46.39
CA GLN A 125 5.17 -6.06 47.04
C GLN A 125 6.64 -6.32 46.64
N THR A 126 6.94 -7.37 45.88
CA THR A 126 8.31 -7.79 45.52
C THR A 126 8.56 -7.89 44.02
N VAL A 127 7.51 -7.99 43.20
CA VAL A 127 7.60 -8.12 41.74
C VAL A 127 6.42 -7.39 41.13
N CYS A 128 6.69 -6.54 40.14
CA CYS A 128 5.70 -6.03 39.21
C CYS A 128 6.11 -6.48 37.81
N GLU A 129 5.18 -7.08 37.10
CA GLU A 129 5.34 -7.53 35.72
C GLU A 129 4.33 -6.82 34.83
N ASP A 130 4.74 -6.57 33.61
CA ASP A 130 3.92 -5.95 32.57
C ASP A 130 2.68 -6.83 32.29
N VAL A 131 1.51 -6.20 32.22
CA VAL A 131 0.26 -6.90 31.88
C VAL A 131 0.18 -7.03 30.38
N ASP A 132 0.25 -8.26 29.86
CA ASP A 132 0.03 -8.49 28.43
C ASP A 132 -1.46 -8.39 28.10
N GLU A 133 -1.93 -7.22 27.68
CA GLU A 133 -3.33 -7.01 27.33
C GLU A 133 -3.73 -7.76 26.05
N CYS A 134 -2.77 -8.18 25.22
CA CYS A 134 -3.02 -8.93 23.98
C CYS A 134 -3.41 -10.39 24.22
N LEU A 135 -3.23 -10.91 25.44
CA LEU A 135 -3.79 -12.21 25.83
C LEU A 135 -5.32 -12.19 25.88
N ASN A 136 -5.92 -11.01 26.02
CA ASN A 136 -7.36 -10.84 25.92
C ASN A 136 -7.78 -10.45 24.49
N ASN A 137 -8.58 -11.33 23.87
CA ASN A 137 -9.00 -11.19 22.48
C ASN A 137 -9.97 -10.01 22.24
N SER A 138 -10.50 -9.38 23.30
CA SER A 138 -11.39 -8.21 23.20
C SER A 138 -10.67 -6.87 23.40
N THR A 139 -9.35 -6.87 23.58
CA THR A 139 -8.55 -5.67 23.85
C THR A 139 -8.50 -4.73 22.64
N CYS A 140 -8.35 -5.30 21.45
CA CYS A 140 -8.37 -4.57 20.19
C CYS A 140 -9.63 -4.92 19.39
N SER A 141 -10.12 -3.97 18.60
CA SER A 141 -11.25 -4.22 17.69
C SER A 141 -10.89 -5.21 16.58
N ASP A 142 -11.92 -5.71 15.88
CA ASP A 142 -11.71 -6.44 14.62
C ASP A 142 -10.86 -5.60 13.64
N HIS A 143 -10.20 -6.30 12.71
CA HIS A 143 -9.29 -5.72 11.71
C HIS A 143 -8.06 -5.00 12.30
N SER A 144 -7.53 -5.57 13.38
CA SER A 144 -6.31 -5.07 14.00
C SER A 144 -5.46 -6.18 14.60
N VAL A 145 -4.19 -5.87 14.81
CA VAL A 145 -3.22 -6.73 15.47
C VAL A 145 -2.79 -6.07 16.77
N CYS A 146 -2.98 -6.77 17.88
CA CYS A 146 -2.51 -6.32 19.18
C CYS A 146 -1.00 -6.57 19.33
N VAL A 147 -0.28 -5.56 19.80
CA VAL A 147 1.15 -5.63 20.14
C VAL A 147 1.31 -5.14 21.57
N ASN A 148 1.79 -6.03 22.44
CA ASN A 148 2.07 -5.69 23.84
C ASN A 148 3.32 -4.80 23.93
N THR A 149 3.30 -3.82 24.83
CA THR A 149 4.39 -2.86 25.06
C THR A 149 4.60 -2.66 26.56
N GLU A 150 5.75 -2.14 26.98
CA GLU A 150 5.98 -1.93 28.42
C GLU A 150 4.97 -0.92 29.01
N GLY A 151 4.12 -1.40 29.93
CA GLY A 151 3.08 -0.66 30.63
C GLY A 151 1.81 -0.38 29.82
N SER A 152 1.67 -0.93 28.60
CA SER A 152 0.48 -0.71 27.76
C SER A 152 0.48 -1.62 26.53
N PHE A 153 -0.43 -1.37 25.59
CA PHE A 153 -0.50 -2.08 24.32
C PHE A 153 -0.82 -1.14 23.16
N LEU A 154 -0.56 -1.62 21.95
CA LEU A 154 -0.90 -0.94 20.71
C LEU A 154 -1.73 -1.86 19.82
N CYS A 155 -2.87 -1.37 19.34
CA CYS A 155 -3.61 -2.04 18.26
C CYS A 155 -3.21 -1.41 16.93
N LEU A 156 -2.56 -2.21 16.08
CA LEU A 156 -2.20 -1.81 14.73
C LEU A 156 -3.31 -2.20 13.78
N CYS A 157 -3.93 -1.22 13.12
CA CYS A 157 -4.99 -1.49 12.16
C CYS A 157 -4.45 -2.21 10.92
N ASP A 158 -5.24 -3.14 10.39
CA ASP A 158 -4.98 -3.78 9.11
C ASP A 158 -4.97 -2.75 7.97
N HIS A 159 -4.38 -3.10 6.83
CA HIS A 159 -4.45 -2.27 5.63
C HIS A 159 -5.92 -2.00 5.23
N GLY A 160 -6.23 -0.73 4.94
CA GLY A 160 -7.60 -0.28 4.64
C GLY A 160 -8.37 0.20 5.88
N PHE A 161 -7.76 0.16 7.07
CA PHE A 161 -8.37 0.64 8.31
C PHE A 161 -7.49 1.70 8.99
N SER A 162 -8.11 2.58 9.78
CA SER A 162 -7.44 3.64 10.52
C SER A 162 -8.04 3.82 11.92
N SER A 163 -7.18 4.17 12.88
CA SER A 163 -7.64 4.58 14.21
C SER A 163 -8.17 6.01 14.18
N ASN A 164 -9.28 6.29 14.87
CA ASN A 164 -9.97 7.58 14.83
C ASN A 164 -9.29 8.69 15.68
N GLY A 165 -7.95 8.65 15.82
CA GLY A 165 -7.11 9.61 16.55
C GLY A 165 -7.36 9.75 18.06
N THR A 166 -8.46 9.19 18.56
CA THR A 166 -8.99 9.34 19.93
C THR A 166 -8.97 8.04 20.72
N SER A 167 -8.88 6.89 20.06
CA SER A 167 -8.71 5.59 20.68
C SER A 167 -7.83 4.73 19.79
N SER A 168 -6.66 4.33 20.30
CA SER A 168 -5.74 3.41 19.63
C SER A 168 -6.25 1.97 19.59
N THR A 169 -7.47 1.71 20.08
CA THR A 169 -8.07 0.38 20.21
C THR A 169 -9.16 0.07 19.20
N GLN A 170 -9.59 1.07 18.41
CA GLN A 170 -10.63 0.92 17.39
C GLN A 170 -10.08 1.24 16.01
N CYS A 171 -10.31 0.32 15.09
CA CYS A 171 -9.97 0.44 13.69
C CYS A 171 -11.25 0.56 12.88
N GLU A 172 -11.39 1.71 12.21
CA GLU A 172 -12.51 2.00 11.33
C GLU A 172 -12.05 1.90 9.87
N ASP A 173 -12.97 1.45 9.03
CA ASP A 173 -12.76 1.37 7.58
C ASP A 173 -12.40 2.76 7.01
N ILE A 174 -11.37 2.81 6.17
CA ILE A 174 -10.98 4.04 5.49
C ILE A 174 -11.89 4.20 4.27
N ASP A 175 -12.74 5.23 4.28
CA ASP A 175 -13.52 5.55 3.07
C ASP A 175 -12.63 6.19 2.00
N GLU A 176 -12.12 5.37 1.08
CA GLU A 176 -11.27 5.86 -0.01
C GLU A 176 -12.03 6.71 -1.02
N CYS A 177 -13.36 6.59 -1.10
CA CYS A 177 -14.17 7.40 -2.01
C CYS A 177 -14.40 8.83 -1.49
N SER A 178 -14.36 9.01 -0.18
CA SER A 178 -14.38 10.34 0.46
C SER A 178 -13.01 11.04 0.41
N ASN A 179 -11.94 10.30 0.12
CA ASN A 179 -10.60 10.86 -0.03
C ASN A 179 -10.33 11.27 -1.49
N PRO A 180 -10.07 12.56 -1.76
CA PRO A 180 -9.88 13.05 -3.13
C PRO A 180 -8.66 12.47 -3.84
N GLU A 181 -7.62 12.02 -3.13
CA GLU A 181 -6.47 11.38 -3.77
C GLU A 181 -6.86 10.01 -4.36
N PHE A 182 -7.63 9.21 -3.63
CA PHE A 182 -8.05 7.88 -4.07
C PHE A 182 -9.25 7.93 -5.03
N ALA A 183 -10.16 8.90 -4.89
CA ALA A 183 -11.25 9.11 -5.84
C ALA A 183 -10.75 9.34 -7.28
N THR A 184 -9.58 9.95 -7.46
CA THR A 184 -8.98 10.13 -8.80
C THR A 184 -8.47 8.85 -9.45
N LEU A 185 -8.41 7.72 -8.72
CA LEU A 185 -8.03 6.42 -9.27
C LEU A 185 -9.18 5.77 -10.06
N CYS A 186 -10.44 6.08 -9.72
CA CYS A 186 -11.64 5.65 -10.45
C CYS A 186 -12.00 6.57 -11.61
N THR A 187 -11.02 7.03 -12.41
CA THR A 187 -11.29 7.82 -13.62
C THR A 187 -12.06 6.98 -14.64
N ASN A 188 -13.15 7.52 -15.20
CA ASN A 188 -14.11 6.79 -16.06
C ASN A 188 -14.89 5.68 -15.33
N GLY A 189 -15.27 5.95 -14.08
CA GLY A 189 -16.14 5.10 -13.30
C GLY A 189 -16.64 5.80 -12.02
N THR A 190 -17.37 5.04 -11.22
CA THR A 190 -17.86 5.45 -9.90
C THR A 190 -17.11 4.68 -8.82
N CYS A 191 -16.57 5.38 -7.83
CA CYS A 191 -15.95 4.77 -6.66
C CYS A 191 -17.02 4.22 -5.72
N ILE A 192 -16.82 2.99 -5.23
CA ILE A 192 -17.68 2.34 -4.23
C ILE A 192 -16.79 1.85 -3.09
N ASN A 193 -17.00 2.43 -1.90
CA ASN A 193 -16.29 2.05 -0.69
C ASN A 193 -16.73 0.65 -0.22
N THR A 194 -15.79 -0.16 0.25
CA THR A 194 -16.03 -1.51 0.76
C THR A 194 -15.22 -1.74 2.04
N ILE A 195 -15.54 -2.75 2.83
CA ILE A 195 -14.80 -2.98 4.08
C ILE A 195 -13.36 -3.41 3.75
N GLY A 196 -12.39 -2.61 4.18
CA GLY A 196 -10.94 -2.78 4.01
C GLY A 196 -10.38 -2.36 2.66
N SER A 197 -11.20 -1.83 1.75
CA SER A 197 -10.76 -1.36 0.42
C SER A 197 -11.88 -0.63 -0.34
N PHE A 198 -11.66 -0.34 -1.62
CA PHE A 198 -12.69 0.18 -2.51
C PHE A 198 -12.67 -0.55 -3.86
N TYR A 199 -13.76 -0.42 -4.61
CA TYR A 199 -13.80 -0.88 -5.99
C TYR A 199 -14.35 0.21 -6.92
N CYS A 200 -13.81 0.27 -8.14
CA CYS A 200 -14.32 1.16 -9.18
C CYS A 200 -15.33 0.42 -10.07
N ALA A 201 -16.58 0.90 -10.08
CA ALA A 201 -17.58 0.52 -11.07
C ALA A 201 -17.36 1.32 -12.35
N CYS A 202 -16.78 0.68 -13.37
CA CYS A 202 -16.35 1.37 -14.58
C CYS A 202 -17.49 1.68 -15.55
N ASP A 203 -17.34 2.79 -16.25
CA ASP A 203 -18.23 3.19 -17.34
C ASP A 203 -18.12 2.20 -18.53
N MET A 204 -19.09 2.24 -19.45
CA MET A 204 -19.03 1.40 -20.65
C MET A 204 -17.76 1.67 -21.47
N GLY A 205 -17.15 0.60 -21.99
CA GLY A 205 -15.87 0.66 -22.70
C GLY A 205 -14.63 0.54 -21.80
N PHE A 206 -14.82 0.47 -20.49
CA PHE A 206 -13.75 0.25 -19.51
C PHE A 206 -13.98 -1.04 -18.72
N TRP A 207 -12.90 -1.65 -18.26
CA TRP A 207 -12.93 -2.79 -17.34
C TRP A 207 -12.20 -2.44 -16.05
N SER A 208 -12.68 -3.03 -14.94
CA SER A 208 -12.10 -2.80 -13.63
C SER A 208 -11.01 -3.81 -13.32
N ASN A 209 -9.85 -3.34 -12.87
CA ASN A 209 -8.82 -4.21 -12.27
C ASN A 209 -8.93 -4.29 -10.73
N GLY A 210 -10.07 -3.86 -10.18
CA GLY A 210 -10.30 -3.66 -8.75
C GLY A 210 -10.38 -2.17 -8.42
N THR A 211 -9.24 -1.48 -8.46
CA THR A 211 -9.09 -0.10 -7.97
C THR A 211 -9.00 0.96 -9.06
N ARG A 212 -9.03 0.56 -10.33
CA ARG A 212 -8.93 1.47 -11.49
C ARG A 212 -9.77 0.97 -12.65
N CYS A 213 -10.24 1.94 -13.45
CA CYS A 213 -10.88 1.67 -14.72
C CYS A 213 -9.87 1.80 -15.86
N LEU A 214 -9.69 0.69 -16.57
CA LEU A 214 -8.77 0.59 -17.68
C LEU A 214 -9.56 0.47 -18.97
N ASP A 215 -9.08 1.15 -19.99
CA ASP A 215 -9.67 1.10 -21.32
C ASP A 215 -9.66 -0.34 -21.86
N ILE A 216 -10.79 -0.78 -22.41
CA ILE A 216 -10.86 -2.06 -23.11
C ILE A 216 -10.35 -1.80 -24.52
N ASP A 217 -9.17 -2.31 -24.85
CA ASP A 217 -8.70 -2.23 -26.24
C ASP A 217 -9.47 -3.22 -27.11
N GLU A 218 -10.54 -2.76 -27.74
CA GLU A 218 -11.34 -3.59 -28.62
C GLU A 218 -10.54 -4.03 -29.86
N CYS A 219 -9.46 -3.35 -30.23
CA CYS A 219 -8.61 -3.75 -31.35
C CYS A 219 -7.63 -4.88 -30.99
N SER A 220 -7.25 -5.05 -29.72
CA SER A 220 -6.23 -6.01 -29.27
C SER A 220 -6.66 -7.49 -29.31
N GLY A 221 -7.96 -7.78 -29.33
CA GLY A 221 -8.51 -9.15 -29.29
C GLY A 221 -8.94 -9.73 -30.63
N SER A 222 -9.06 -8.91 -31.68
CA SER A 222 -9.56 -9.35 -32.99
C SER A 222 -8.42 -9.47 -33.97
N LYS A 223 -8.22 -10.67 -34.50
CA LYS A 223 -7.60 -10.85 -35.82
C LYS A 223 -8.53 -10.23 -36.86
N ASN A 224 -8.58 -8.89 -36.95
CA ASN A 224 -9.13 -8.01 -38.00
C ASN A 224 -10.50 -8.33 -38.66
N GLU A 225 -11.21 -9.40 -38.30
CA GLU A 225 -12.39 -9.89 -39.03
C GLU A 225 -13.68 -9.81 -38.19
N SER A 226 -13.59 -9.69 -36.86
CA SER A 226 -14.78 -9.76 -35.99
C SER A 226 -15.29 -8.42 -35.45
N ILE A 227 -14.53 -7.32 -35.56
CA ILE A 227 -14.88 -6.04 -34.91
C ILE A 227 -15.04 -4.92 -35.94
N CYS A 228 -14.09 -4.80 -36.86
CA CYS A 228 -14.21 -3.95 -38.05
C CYS A 228 -14.41 -4.81 -39.29
N GLN A 229 -15.08 -4.27 -40.31
CA GLN A 229 -15.29 -5.00 -41.57
C GLN A 229 -13.99 -5.12 -42.40
N PRO A 230 -13.93 -6.05 -43.37
CA PRO A 230 -12.82 -6.11 -44.32
C PRO A 230 -12.54 -4.74 -44.99
N HIS A 231 -11.28 -4.48 -45.32
CA HIS A 231 -10.80 -3.21 -45.89
C HIS A 231 -10.93 -1.99 -44.97
N SER A 232 -10.94 -2.22 -43.65
CA SER A 232 -10.85 -1.17 -42.65
C SER A 232 -9.78 -1.48 -41.60
N THR A 233 -9.32 -0.44 -40.91
CA THR A 233 -8.35 -0.50 -39.82
C THR A 233 -9.04 -0.05 -38.52
N CYS A 234 -8.89 -0.84 -37.46
CA CYS A 234 -9.38 -0.52 -36.12
C CYS A 234 -8.45 0.48 -35.42
N ILE A 235 -9.02 1.49 -34.78
CA ILE A 235 -8.31 2.46 -33.94
C ILE A 235 -9.01 2.50 -32.59
N ASN A 236 -8.26 2.16 -31.53
CA ASN A 236 -8.75 2.20 -30.16
C ASN A 236 -8.74 3.63 -29.60
N PHE A 237 -9.76 3.98 -28.82
CA PHE A 237 -9.90 5.24 -28.10
C PHE A 237 -10.35 4.96 -26.65
N PRO A 238 -10.04 5.84 -25.67
CA PRO A 238 -10.56 5.67 -24.32
C PRO A 238 -12.09 5.56 -24.29
N GLY A 239 -12.60 4.39 -23.89
CA GLY A 239 -14.02 4.06 -23.76
C GLY A 239 -14.73 3.66 -25.05
N SER A 240 -14.01 3.56 -26.18
CA SER A 240 -14.61 3.20 -27.47
C SER A 240 -13.58 2.86 -28.55
N TYR A 241 -14.04 2.36 -29.70
CA TYR A 241 -13.19 2.19 -30.87
C TYR A 241 -13.81 2.82 -32.11
N LYS A 242 -12.98 3.05 -33.12
CA LYS A 242 -13.44 3.48 -34.45
C LYS A 242 -12.76 2.67 -35.55
N CYS A 243 -13.55 2.21 -36.50
CA CYS A 243 -13.07 1.63 -37.74
C CYS A 243 -12.92 2.74 -38.79
N ASN A 244 -11.79 2.77 -39.49
CA ASN A 244 -11.56 3.66 -40.63
C ASN A 244 -11.31 2.85 -41.89
N CYS A 245 -11.93 3.23 -43.01
CA CYS A 245 -11.66 2.57 -44.28
C CYS A 245 -10.19 2.75 -44.69
N ASN A 246 -9.61 1.69 -45.26
CA ASN A 246 -8.26 1.72 -45.79
C ASN A 246 -8.17 2.68 -46.99
N LEU A 247 -6.96 3.11 -47.33
CA LEU A 247 -6.73 3.94 -48.53
C LEU A 247 -7.33 3.27 -49.78
N GLY A 248 -7.97 4.06 -50.64
CA GLY A 248 -8.71 3.57 -51.81
C GLY A 248 -10.15 3.15 -51.54
N TYR A 249 -10.62 3.20 -50.28
CA TYR A 249 -11.99 2.88 -49.89
C TYR A 249 -12.67 4.08 -49.20
N THR A 250 -13.99 4.18 -49.33
CA THR A 250 -14.81 5.22 -48.71
C THR A 250 -16.00 4.62 -47.97
N GLY A 251 -16.48 5.31 -46.93
CA GLY A 251 -17.60 4.87 -46.11
C GLY A 251 -17.44 5.23 -44.64
N ASN A 252 -18.11 4.49 -43.77
CA ASN A 252 -18.17 4.74 -42.32
C ASN A 252 -17.27 3.80 -41.49
N GLY A 253 -16.37 3.05 -42.14
CA GLY A 253 -15.48 2.08 -41.49
C GLY A 253 -16.11 0.73 -41.20
N THR A 254 -17.42 0.69 -40.89
CA THR A 254 -18.21 -0.56 -40.81
C THR A 254 -18.82 -0.95 -42.14
N TYR A 255 -18.69 -0.13 -43.18
CA TYR A 255 -18.97 -0.45 -44.57
C TYR A 255 -18.00 0.36 -45.42
N CYS A 256 -17.05 -0.33 -46.05
CA CYS A 256 -16.01 0.28 -46.87
C CYS A 256 -16.18 -0.14 -48.33
N LYS A 257 -16.56 0.83 -49.16
CA LYS A 257 -16.73 0.65 -50.60
C LYS A 257 -15.49 1.13 -51.33
N ASP A 258 -15.03 0.31 -52.27
CA ASP A 258 -13.98 0.67 -53.21
C ASP A 258 -14.30 1.99 -53.94
N ILE A 259 -13.32 2.90 -53.98
CA ILE A 259 -13.43 4.16 -54.69
C ILE A 259 -13.10 3.89 -56.16
N ASP A 260 -14.06 4.08 -57.05
CA ASP A 260 -13.79 3.99 -58.49
C ASP A 260 -13.10 5.26 -58.99
N GLU A 261 -11.77 5.25 -59.03
CA GLU A 261 -10.99 6.41 -59.48
C GLU A 261 -11.18 6.69 -60.97
N CYS A 262 -11.57 5.70 -61.78
CA CYS A 262 -11.86 5.89 -63.21
C CYS A 262 -13.14 6.70 -63.44
N SER A 263 -14.06 6.69 -62.48
CA SER A 263 -15.29 7.48 -62.50
C SER A 263 -15.12 8.89 -61.90
N GLN A 264 -13.99 9.19 -61.26
CA GLN A 264 -13.72 10.50 -60.65
C GLN A 264 -13.06 11.47 -61.64
N SER A 265 -13.46 12.74 -61.62
CA SER A 265 -13.01 13.74 -62.60
C SER A 265 -11.57 14.23 -62.41
N SER A 266 -10.97 13.98 -61.24
CA SER A 266 -9.69 14.55 -60.80
C SER A 266 -8.47 13.70 -61.14
N LEU A 267 -8.61 12.38 -61.33
CA LEU A 267 -7.49 11.48 -61.62
C LEU A 267 -7.62 10.92 -63.04
N ARG A 268 -6.95 11.58 -63.98
CA ARG A 268 -6.93 11.13 -65.37
C ARG A 268 -5.71 10.26 -65.63
N CYS A 269 -5.95 9.01 -66.03
CA CYS A 269 -5.03 8.32 -66.91
C CYS A 269 -4.75 9.19 -68.14
N HIS A 270 -3.54 9.12 -68.69
CA HIS A 270 -3.22 9.79 -69.95
C HIS A 270 -4.25 9.47 -71.05
N LYS A 271 -4.47 10.38 -72.01
CA LYS A 271 -5.47 10.18 -73.08
C LYS A 271 -5.25 8.90 -73.90
N SER A 272 -4.01 8.41 -73.94
CA SER A 272 -3.60 7.18 -74.63
C SER A 272 -3.59 5.93 -73.74
N SER A 273 -4.22 5.97 -72.55
CA SER A 273 -4.46 4.81 -71.71
C SER A 273 -5.93 4.58 -71.42
N GLN A 274 -6.27 3.31 -71.21
CA GLN A 274 -7.55 2.88 -70.67
C GLN A 274 -7.41 2.73 -69.14
N CYS A 275 -8.31 3.37 -68.39
CA CYS A 275 -8.39 3.22 -66.95
C CYS A 275 -9.14 1.93 -66.59
N ILE A 276 -8.62 1.16 -65.64
CA ILE A 276 -9.25 -0.03 -65.08
C ILE A 276 -9.25 0.12 -63.55
N ASN A 277 -10.46 0.17 -62.97
CA ASN A 277 -10.62 0.20 -61.52
C ASN A 277 -10.26 -1.16 -60.91
N THR A 278 -9.58 -1.16 -59.77
CA THR A 278 -9.13 -2.37 -59.06
C THR A 278 -9.41 -2.23 -57.56
N PRO A 279 -9.57 -3.31 -56.77
CA PRO A 279 -9.85 -3.17 -55.35
C PRO A 279 -8.74 -2.38 -54.61
N GLY A 280 -9.08 -1.19 -54.12
CA GLY A 280 -8.23 -0.25 -53.39
C GLY A 280 -7.35 0.66 -54.26
N SER A 281 -7.46 0.60 -55.59
CA SER A 281 -6.65 1.43 -56.50
C SER A 281 -7.14 1.37 -57.95
N TYR A 282 -6.38 1.92 -58.89
CA TYR A 282 -6.66 1.81 -60.31
C TYR A 282 -5.37 1.61 -61.12
N VAL A 283 -5.52 1.03 -62.31
CA VAL A 283 -4.41 0.82 -63.24
C VAL A 283 -4.73 1.50 -64.57
N CYS A 284 -3.76 2.28 -65.07
CA CYS A 284 -3.80 2.85 -66.41
C CYS A 284 -3.06 1.93 -67.38
N VAL A 285 -3.79 1.27 -68.28
CA VAL A 285 -3.20 0.41 -69.31
C VAL A 285 -2.97 1.24 -70.57
N CYS A 286 -1.71 1.43 -70.96
CA CYS A 286 -1.36 2.16 -72.17
C CYS A 286 -1.77 1.40 -73.44
N ALA A 287 -2.08 2.14 -74.51
CA ALA A 287 -2.27 1.57 -75.83
C ALA A 287 -1.03 0.76 -76.28
N PRO A 288 -1.19 -0.27 -77.14
CA PRO A 288 -0.07 -1.07 -77.62
C PRO A 288 1.09 -0.22 -78.17
N GLY A 289 2.33 -0.59 -77.83
CA GLY A 289 3.54 0.13 -78.23
C GLY A 289 3.92 1.33 -77.34
N LEU A 290 3.13 1.63 -76.31
CA LEU A 290 3.46 2.64 -75.29
C LEU A 290 3.74 1.98 -73.94
N ILE A 291 4.65 2.53 -73.15
CA ILE A 291 4.96 2.08 -71.79
C ILE A 291 4.44 3.07 -70.75
N ALA A 292 4.03 2.55 -69.58
CA ALA A 292 3.50 3.36 -68.48
C ALA A 292 4.62 3.93 -67.61
N LEU A 293 4.59 5.25 -67.37
CA LEU A 293 5.43 5.95 -66.41
C LEU A 293 4.52 6.75 -65.47
N GLY A 294 4.14 6.13 -64.33
CA GLY A 294 3.08 6.65 -63.48
C GLY A 294 1.73 6.65 -64.21
N SER A 295 1.05 7.80 -64.29
CA SER A 295 -0.21 7.96 -65.05
C SER A 295 0.00 8.32 -66.52
N LEU A 296 1.26 8.49 -66.96
CA LEU A 296 1.62 8.87 -68.33
C LEU A 296 1.94 7.64 -69.19
N CYS A 297 1.59 7.73 -70.47
CA CYS A 297 2.03 6.76 -71.48
C CYS A 297 3.07 7.42 -72.35
N VAL A 298 4.27 6.87 -72.34
CA VAL A 298 5.39 7.34 -73.16
C VAL A 298 5.69 6.34 -74.24
N ASP A 299 6.06 6.87 -75.40
CA ASP A 299 6.52 6.08 -76.53
C ASP A 299 7.89 5.47 -76.21
N LEU A 300 8.04 4.18 -76.48
CA LEU A 300 9.32 3.50 -76.36
C LEU A 300 10.00 3.55 -77.72
N ASP A 301 11.08 4.32 -77.86
CA ASP A 301 11.84 4.37 -79.12
C ASP A 301 12.57 3.05 -79.36
N GLU A 302 11.95 2.15 -80.13
CA GLU A 302 12.52 0.84 -80.39
C GLU A 302 13.75 0.93 -81.31
N CYS A 303 13.94 2.03 -82.04
CA CYS A 303 15.12 2.24 -82.89
C CYS A 303 16.40 2.45 -82.06
N GLN A 304 16.29 2.91 -80.82
CA GLN A 304 17.45 3.03 -79.91
C GLN A 304 17.93 1.67 -79.40
N SER A 305 17.05 0.67 -79.35
CA SER A 305 17.40 -0.70 -78.96
C SER A 305 17.65 -1.57 -80.19
N ASN A 306 18.92 -1.88 -80.48
CA ASN A 306 19.33 -2.76 -81.59
C ASN A 306 18.69 -2.39 -82.95
N ARG A 307 18.56 -1.09 -83.26
CA ARG A 307 17.92 -0.56 -84.50
C ARG A 307 16.50 -1.10 -84.74
N GLY A 308 15.72 -1.34 -83.68
CA GLY A 308 14.39 -1.95 -83.78
C GLY A 308 14.39 -3.38 -84.33
N GLY A 309 15.56 -4.03 -84.41
CA GLY A 309 15.76 -5.29 -85.13
C GLY A 309 15.68 -5.18 -86.65
N CYS A 310 15.67 -3.96 -87.22
CA CYS A 310 15.62 -3.75 -88.66
C CYS A 310 16.82 -4.39 -89.38
N HIS A 311 16.60 -4.84 -90.63
CA HIS A 311 17.66 -5.34 -91.48
C HIS A 311 18.77 -4.28 -91.67
N PRO A 312 20.06 -4.64 -91.78
CA PRO A 312 21.15 -3.65 -91.90
C PRO A 312 21.03 -2.66 -93.08
N ALA A 313 20.32 -3.06 -94.14
CA ALA A 313 20.02 -2.23 -95.32
C ALA A 313 18.70 -1.43 -95.20
N ALA A 314 18.04 -1.47 -94.04
CA ALA A 314 16.86 -0.68 -93.71
C ALA A 314 17.20 0.39 -92.67
N THR A 315 16.62 1.57 -92.84
CA THR A 315 16.62 2.63 -91.83
C THR A 315 15.41 2.46 -90.91
N CYS A 316 15.64 2.51 -89.60
CA CYS A 316 14.57 2.47 -88.60
C CYS A 316 14.04 3.90 -88.37
N TYR A 317 12.71 4.04 -88.42
CA TYR A 317 12.01 5.27 -88.08
C TYR A 317 11.04 4.98 -86.92
N ASN A 318 11.25 5.67 -85.80
CA ASN A 318 10.35 5.58 -84.66
C ASN A 318 9.08 6.39 -84.89
N SER A 319 7.94 5.93 -84.38
CA SER A 319 6.68 6.67 -84.36
C SER A 319 5.90 6.37 -83.08
N VAL A 320 5.00 7.26 -82.67
CA VAL A 320 4.29 7.10 -81.40
C VAL A 320 3.45 5.80 -81.42
N GLY A 321 3.80 4.86 -80.54
CA GLY A 321 3.18 3.55 -80.36
C GLY A 321 3.63 2.46 -81.34
N SER A 322 4.65 2.70 -82.18
CA SER A 322 5.22 1.71 -83.11
C SER A 322 6.44 2.26 -83.83
N PHE A 323 7.35 1.41 -84.28
CA PHE A 323 8.40 1.77 -85.24
C PHE A 323 8.14 1.18 -86.64
N GLN A 324 8.88 1.66 -87.64
CA GLN A 324 8.89 1.11 -88.99
C GLN A 324 10.32 1.02 -89.55
N CYS A 325 10.60 -0.02 -90.34
CA CYS A 325 11.86 -0.21 -91.05
C CYS A 325 11.65 0.08 -92.54
N GLN A 326 12.38 1.03 -93.12
CA GLN A 326 12.29 1.34 -94.55
C GLN A 326 13.61 0.99 -95.26
N CYS A 327 13.53 0.18 -96.32
CA CYS A 327 14.68 -0.18 -97.13
C CYS A 327 15.26 1.04 -97.87
N GLY A 328 16.59 1.14 -97.92
CA GLY A 328 17.27 2.19 -98.67
C GLY A 328 17.11 2.06 -100.18
N ASN A 329 17.49 3.10 -100.94
CA ASN A 329 17.38 3.13 -102.40
C ASN A 329 18.04 1.91 -103.06
N GLY A 330 17.31 1.24 -103.96
CA GLY A 330 17.76 0.01 -104.64
C GLY A 330 17.39 -1.29 -103.93
N TRP A 331 16.73 -1.22 -102.77
CA TRP A 331 16.26 -2.37 -102.01
C TRP A 331 14.75 -2.35 -101.84
N ASP A 332 14.10 -3.51 -101.97
CA ASP A 332 12.65 -3.67 -101.76
C ASP A 332 12.35 -4.62 -100.60
N ALA A 333 11.19 -4.43 -99.96
CA ALA A 333 10.76 -5.21 -98.81
C ALA A 333 10.01 -6.49 -99.25
N SER A 334 10.54 -7.67 -98.92
CA SER A 334 9.84 -8.93 -99.20
C SER A 334 8.80 -9.24 -98.12
N THR A 335 7.51 -9.17 -98.43
CA THR A 335 6.46 -9.81 -97.62
C THR A 335 6.26 -11.24 -98.12
N ARG A 336 6.71 -12.26 -97.37
CA ARG A 336 6.14 -13.60 -97.57
C ARG A 336 4.72 -13.56 -97.00
N ASN A 337 3.76 -13.42 -97.93
CA ASN A 337 2.30 -13.32 -97.82
C ASN A 337 1.75 -11.89 -97.81
N GLY A 338 1.55 -11.37 -99.02
CA GLY A 338 0.68 -10.27 -99.42
C GLY A 338 -0.01 -9.45 -98.32
N PHE A 339 0.70 -8.43 -97.84
CA PHE A 339 0.13 -7.19 -97.32
C PHE A 339 1.05 -6.06 -97.79
N GLN A 340 0.47 -4.92 -98.18
CA GLN A 340 1.20 -3.71 -98.55
C GLN A 340 2.21 -3.33 -97.46
N SER A 341 3.27 -2.65 -97.90
CA SER A 341 4.42 -2.08 -97.18
C SER A 341 4.09 -1.26 -95.92
N TYR A 342 3.49 -1.85 -94.89
CA TYR A 342 3.23 -1.23 -93.59
C TYR A 342 3.09 -2.33 -92.52
N LEU A 343 4.19 -2.75 -91.90
CA LEU A 343 4.14 -3.58 -90.69
C LEU A 343 4.23 -2.67 -89.47
N LYS A 344 3.07 -2.30 -88.90
CA LYS A 344 2.98 -1.88 -87.50
C LYS A 344 3.29 -3.10 -86.64
N LEU A 345 4.38 -3.09 -85.88
CA LEU A 345 4.58 -4.09 -84.83
C LEU A 345 3.73 -3.71 -83.62
N ASN A 346 2.49 -4.21 -83.59
CA ASN A 346 1.77 -4.29 -82.32
C ASN A 346 2.35 -5.47 -81.52
N GLN A 347 3.40 -5.21 -80.73
CA GLN A 347 3.92 -6.18 -79.77
C GLN A 347 3.14 -6.08 -78.43
N LEU A 348 2.17 -7.00 -78.34
CA LEU A 348 1.75 -7.82 -77.18
C LEU A 348 1.15 -7.22 -75.88
N LYS A 349 0.00 -7.83 -75.55
CA LYS A 349 -0.49 -8.09 -74.19
C LYS A 349 0.65 -8.56 -73.27
N LEU A 350 0.80 -7.89 -72.13
CA LEU A 350 1.58 -8.32 -70.98
C LEU A 350 0.90 -9.52 -70.30
N THR A 351 1.31 -10.74 -70.65
CA THR A 351 1.39 -11.87 -69.70
C THR A 351 2.50 -12.83 -70.16
N SER A 352 3.54 -12.95 -69.33
CA SER A 352 4.44 -14.10 -69.18
C SER A 352 4.92 -14.85 -70.45
N ASN A 353 6.23 -14.77 -70.71
CA ASN A 353 7.01 -15.81 -71.39
C ASN A 353 6.65 -16.22 -72.82
N LEU A 354 6.25 -15.27 -73.68
CA LEU A 354 6.21 -15.50 -75.12
C LEU A 354 6.67 -14.23 -75.87
N PHE A 355 7.98 -14.08 -76.08
CA PHE A 355 8.48 -13.23 -77.18
C PHE A 355 7.96 -13.85 -78.48
N SER A 356 6.81 -13.37 -78.97
CA SER A 356 6.38 -13.71 -80.31
C SER A 356 7.39 -13.10 -81.28
N ARG A 357 8.29 -13.94 -81.79
CA ARG A 357 9.22 -13.60 -82.88
C ARG A 357 8.41 -13.31 -84.15
N GLN A 358 7.85 -12.11 -84.25
CA GLN A 358 7.41 -11.59 -85.55
C GLN A 358 8.68 -11.33 -86.37
N ARG A 359 8.81 -11.99 -87.53
CA ARG A 359 9.94 -11.80 -88.43
C ARG A 359 9.82 -10.43 -89.08
N LEU A 360 10.82 -9.57 -88.82
CA LEU A 360 10.95 -8.28 -89.48
C LEU A 360 11.25 -8.45 -90.97
N PRO A 361 10.76 -7.55 -91.84
CA PRO A 361 10.97 -7.64 -93.28
C PRO A 361 12.48 -7.55 -93.62
N THR A 362 12.91 -8.40 -94.53
CA THR A 362 14.28 -8.41 -95.08
C THR A 362 14.31 -7.63 -96.38
N CYS A 363 15.28 -6.72 -96.51
CA CYS A 363 15.49 -5.95 -97.73
C CYS A 363 16.27 -6.78 -98.76
N TYR A 364 15.84 -6.76 -100.02
CA TYR A 364 16.55 -7.39 -101.15
C TYR A 364 16.78 -6.43 -102.31
N VAL A 365 17.81 -6.66 -103.11
CA VAL A 365 18.19 -5.80 -104.24
C VAL A 365 17.15 -5.87 -105.37
N MET A 366 16.65 -4.73 -105.82
CA MET A 366 15.81 -4.67 -107.02
C MET A 366 16.67 -4.84 -108.28
N TYR A 367 16.51 -5.96 -108.98
CA TYR A 367 16.96 -6.08 -110.36
C TYR A 367 15.86 -5.55 -111.29
N ARG A 368 16.03 -4.34 -111.83
CA ARG A 368 15.18 -3.86 -112.92
C ARG A 368 15.44 -4.74 -114.15
N SER A 369 14.46 -5.56 -114.53
CA SER A 369 14.43 -6.13 -115.88
C SER A 369 14.20 -4.96 -116.85
N THR A 370 15.18 -4.74 -117.72
CA THR A 370 15.27 -3.63 -118.67
C THR A 370 14.14 -3.59 -119.67
#